data_AF-A0A0G0RGM7-F1
#
_entry.id   AF-A0A0G0RGM7-F1
#
_cell.length_a   1.000
_cell.length_b   1.000
_cell.length_c   1.000
_cell.angle_alpha   90.00
_cell.angle_beta   90.00
_cell.angle_gamma   90.00
#
_symmetry.space_group_name_H-M   'P 1'
#
loop_
_entity.id
_entity.type
_entity.pdbx_description
1 polymer ?
#
loop_
_entity_poly.entity_id
_entity_poly.type
_entity_poly.pdbx_seq_one_letter_code
_entity_poly.pdbx_strand_id
1 'polypeptide(L)'
;MDITTGGLSRTRKYSDVNFDQAIKNLNRSLSKKNPSTFNHAWVKNSVRKSYNFITENVKTELGETDWDKIVSRLDNQHQKLWLRGFKVKKIIKQYEDIVEVDAILDKYQANLYTFLVQTSKEEKKICDQISIRLVRTAQKGNLLAKKKAIDFIKQLVEQWIESRNLKHWRGYNDRIEENIDRCIRRYRYSGSFIVYLYRTLECAGRGLRSLEAFSLDDYSPITERRRSENLVYDQDTGETCLYSLKR
;
A
#
# COMPACT_ATOMS: atom_id res chain seq x y z
N MET A 1 -8.12 32.03 59.22
CA MET A 1 -8.12 32.72 57.92
C MET A 1 -6.74 32.52 57.31
N ASP A 2 -6.51 31.86 56.19
CA ASP A 2 -7.38 31.07 55.33
C ASP A 2 -6.50 30.27 54.36
N ILE A 3 -6.97 29.05 54.07
CA ILE A 3 -6.93 28.35 52.78
C ILE A 3 -5.56 27.90 52.22
N THR A 4 -5.33 26.61 52.46
CA THR A 4 -4.67 25.65 51.56
C THR A 4 -5.31 25.58 50.17
N THR A 5 -4.50 25.65 49.11
CA THR A 5 -4.73 24.98 47.81
C THR A 5 -3.37 24.71 47.18
N GLY A 6 -2.88 23.48 46.93
CA GLY A 6 -3.61 22.28 46.55
C GLY A 6 -3.60 22.04 45.03
N GLY A 7 -2.49 22.33 44.34
CA GLY A 7 -2.31 22.07 42.90
C GLY A 7 -1.74 20.68 42.61
N LEU A 8 -2.49 19.63 42.92
CA LEU A 8 -2.17 18.26 42.50
C LEU A 8 -2.44 18.10 41.00
N SER A 9 -1.38 18.15 40.20
CA SER A 9 -1.35 17.65 38.82
C SER A 9 -1.69 16.16 38.84
N ARG A 10 -2.98 15.83 38.68
CA ARG A 10 -3.47 14.45 38.52
C ARG A 10 -3.03 13.90 37.16
N THR A 11 -1.77 13.46 37.06
CA THR A 11 -1.41 12.41 36.11
C THR A 11 -2.05 11.11 36.61
N ARG A 12 -3.28 10.81 36.16
CA ARG A 12 -3.86 9.48 36.35
C ARG A 12 -3.00 8.50 35.58
N LYS A 13 -2.06 7.86 36.30
CA LYS A 13 -1.35 6.67 35.86
C LYS A 13 -2.39 5.61 35.47
N TYR A 14 -2.65 5.43 34.17
CA TYR A 14 -3.24 4.20 33.63
C TYR A 14 -2.15 3.11 33.67
N SER A 15 -1.69 2.74 34.86
CA SER A 15 -0.49 1.92 35.06
C SER A 15 -0.66 0.42 34.82
N ASP A 16 -1.79 -0.03 34.29
CA ASP A 16 -2.13 -1.47 34.27
C ASP A 16 -2.62 -2.01 32.93
N VAL A 17 -2.64 -1.17 31.87
CA VAL A 17 -2.95 -1.62 30.52
C VAL A 17 -1.68 -1.48 29.69
N ASN A 18 -1.01 -2.60 29.41
CA ASN A 18 0.02 -2.64 28.38
C ASN A 18 -0.63 -2.90 27.01
N PHE A 19 0.16 -2.75 25.93
CA PHE A 19 -0.34 -2.92 24.56
C PHE A 19 -0.97 -4.30 24.33
N ASP A 20 -0.33 -5.37 24.81
CA ASP A 20 -0.86 -6.73 24.65
C ASP A 20 -2.18 -6.94 25.39
N GLN A 21 -2.33 -6.34 26.57
CA GLN A 21 -3.56 -6.36 27.34
C GLN A 21 -4.67 -5.58 26.63
N ALA A 22 -4.34 -4.45 26.02
CA ALA A 22 -5.29 -3.68 25.20
C ALA A 22 -5.81 -4.52 24.02
N ILE A 23 -4.92 -5.23 23.31
CA ILE A 23 -5.27 -6.14 22.21
C ILE A 23 -6.11 -7.32 22.70
N LYS A 24 -5.73 -7.98 23.81
CA LYS A 24 -6.50 -9.07 24.42
C LYS A 24 -7.92 -8.62 24.79
N ASN A 25 -8.05 -7.44 25.40
CA ASN A 25 -9.35 -6.87 25.76
C ASN A 25 -10.21 -6.57 24.52
N LEU A 26 -9.59 -6.13 23.41
CA LEU A 26 -10.28 -5.89 22.15
C LEU A 26 -10.77 -7.20 21.52
N ASN A 27 -9.91 -8.20 21.36
CA ASN A 27 -10.29 -9.52 20.85
C ASN A 27 -11.43 -10.13 21.68
N ARG A 28 -11.32 -10.12 23.01
CA ARG A 28 -12.38 -10.62 23.91
C ARG A 28 -13.70 -9.88 23.71
N SER A 29 -13.66 -8.56 23.55
CA SER A 29 -14.86 -7.74 23.33
C SER A 29 -15.48 -7.99 21.95
N LEU A 30 -14.67 -8.19 20.92
CA LEU A 30 -15.11 -8.53 19.57
C LEU A 30 -15.75 -9.92 19.54
N SER A 31 -15.17 -10.92 20.20
CA SER A 31 -15.77 -12.26 20.30
C SER A 31 -17.07 -12.25 21.11
N LYS A 32 -17.14 -11.48 22.21
CA LYS A 32 -18.34 -11.43 23.05
C LYS A 32 -19.52 -10.71 22.37
N LYS A 33 -19.26 -9.59 21.69
CA LYS A 33 -20.31 -8.78 21.06
C LYS A 33 -20.60 -9.18 19.62
N ASN A 34 -19.70 -9.95 18.99
CA ASN A 34 -19.77 -10.46 17.62
C ASN A 34 -20.32 -9.44 16.60
N PRO A 35 -19.70 -8.25 16.46
CA PRO A 35 -20.20 -7.24 15.55
C PRO A 35 -19.98 -7.67 14.09
N SER A 36 -20.93 -7.36 13.20
CA SER A 36 -20.77 -7.62 11.75
C SER A 36 -19.64 -6.81 11.12
N THR A 37 -19.36 -5.61 11.67
CA THR A 37 -18.31 -4.67 11.27
C THR A 37 -17.90 -3.84 12.50
N PHE A 38 -16.65 -3.37 12.57
CA PHE A 38 -16.23 -2.43 13.63
C PHE A 38 -15.25 -1.37 13.13
N ASN A 39 -15.14 -0.28 13.89
CA ASN A 39 -14.32 0.90 13.60
C ASN A 39 -13.86 1.58 14.90
N HIS A 40 -13.11 2.68 14.78
CA HIS A 40 -12.62 3.45 15.92
C HIS A 40 -13.73 3.92 16.89
N ALA A 41 -14.92 4.29 16.38
CA ALA A 41 -16.04 4.72 17.20
C ALA A 41 -16.64 3.56 17.99
N TRP A 42 -16.73 2.37 17.37
CA TRP A 42 -17.13 1.15 18.06
C TRP A 42 -16.16 0.83 19.20
N VAL A 43 -14.85 0.96 18.96
CA VAL A 43 -13.82 0.70 19.99
C VAL A 43 -13.96 1.69 21.16
N LYS A 44 -14.17 2.98 20.87
CA LYS A 44 -14.41 4.03 21.87
C LYS A 44 -15.60 3.68 22.77
N ASN A 45 -16.70 3.22 22.17
CA ASN A 45 -17.95 2.93 22.88
C ASN A 45 -17.91 1.58 23.61
N SER A 46 -17.22 0.58 23.05
CA SER A 46 -17.22 -0.78 23.60
C SER A 46 -16.11 -1.04 24.60
N VAL A 47 -14.93 -0.46 24.41
CA VAL A 47 -13.71 -0.77 25.18
C VAL A 47 -12.97 0.51 25.55
N ARG A 48 -13.64 1.41 26.28
CA ARG A 48 -13.16 2.77 26.57
C ARG A 48 -11.77 2.83 27.22
N LYS A 49 -11.46 1.91 28.15
CA LYS A 49 -10.13 1.85 28.79
C LYS A 49 -9.01 1.53 27.79
N SER A 50 -9.19 0.49 26.97
CA SER A 50 -8.23 0.15 25.92
C SER A 50 -8.15 1.24 24.86
N TYR A 51 -9.28 1.87 24.52
CA TYR A 51 -9.32 3.00 23.58
C TYR A 51 -8.45 4.16 24.06
N ASN A 52 -8.62 4.62 25.30
CA ASN A 52 -7.84 5.73 25.84
C ASN A 52 -6.33 5.42 25.82
N PHE A 53 -5.94 4.24 26.33
CA PHE A 53 -4.54 3.81 26.29
C PHE A 53 -3.98 3.83 24.87
N ILE A 54 -4.72 3.26 23.92
CA ILE A 54 -4.34 3.22 22.50
C ILE A 54 -4.18 4.62 21.92
N THR A 55 -5.14 5.51 22.16
CA THR A 55 -5.11 6.87 21.62
C THR A 55 -4.01 7.72 22.21
N GLU A 56 -3.51 7.39 23.39
CA GLU A 56 -2.42 8.10 24.06
C GLU A 56 -1.05 7.54 23.67
N ASN A 57 -0.93 6.22 23.54
CA ASN A 57 0.39 5.54 23.44
C ASN A 57 0.73 5.00 22.05
N VAL A 58 -0.26 4.78 21.18
CA VAL A 58 -0.06 4.12 19.88
C VAL A 58 -0.24 5.15 18.77
N LYS A 59 0.83 5.89 18.51
CA LYS A 59 0.84 7.03 17.58
C LYS A 59 1.63 6.78 16.30
N THR A 60 1.18 7.40 15.22
CA THR A 60 1.93 7.56 13.97
C THR A 60 2.92 8.72 14.10
N GLU A 61 3.73 8.89 13.06
CA GLU A 61 4.67 9.98 12.86
C GLU A 61 3.96 11.35 12.87
N LEU A 62 2.69 11.36 12.49
CA LEU A 62 1.82 12.54 12.43
C LEU A 62 1.06 12.78 13.75
N GLY A 63 1.34 12.01 14.81
CA GLY A 63 0.64 12.13 16.10
C GLY A 63 -0.79 11.55 16.14
N GLU A 64 -1.24 10.94 15.06
CA GLU A 64 -2.54 10.27 14.98
C GLU A 64 -2.48 8.85 15.54
N THR A 65 -3.62 8.28 15.90
CA THR A 65 -3.67 6.89 16.39
C THR A 65 -3.38 5.89 15.27
N ASP A 66 -2.40 5.01 15.50
CA ASP A 66 -1.96 4.01 14.53
C ASP A 66 -2.87 2.78 14.50
N TRP A 67 -4.02 2.92 13.84
CA TRP A 67 -5.02 1.85 13.69
C TRP A 67 -4.52 0.64 12.91
N ASP A 68 -3.63 0.83 11.93
CA ASP A 68 -3.09 -0.29 11.15
C ASP A 68 -2.27 -1.23 12.03
N LYS A 69 -1.41 -0.69 12.92
CA LYS A 69 -0.65 -1.49 13.89
C LYS A 69 -1.52 -2.21 14.91
N ILE A 70 -2.63 -1.61 15.31
CA ILE A 70 -3.57 -2.20 16.27
C ILE A 70 -4.31 -3.35 15.62
N VAL A 71 -4.88 -3.12 14.45
CA VAL A 71 -5.72 -4.12 13.78
C VAL A 71 -4.86 -5.28 13.28
N SER A 72 -3.63 -5.04 12.83
CA SER A 72 -2.72 -6.12 12.42
C SER A 72 -2.38 -7.11 13.55
N ARG A 73 -2.61 -6.72 14.82
CA ARG A 73 -2.37 -7.53 16.01
C ARG A 73 -3.62 -8.25 16.53
N LEU A 74 -4.80 -7.95 16.00
CA LEU A 74 -6.03 -8.67 16.32
C LEU A 74 -6.04 -10.06 15.68
N ASP A 75 -6.94 -10.94 16.12
CA ASP A 75 -7.09 -12.26 15.51
C ASP A 75 -7.57 -12.12 14.07
N ASN A 76 -7.09 -12.99 13.17
CA ASN A 76 -7.36 -12.90 11.72
C ASN A 76 -8.88 -12.78 11.39
N GLN A 77 -9.72 -13.50 12.13
CA GLN A 77 -11.18 -13.39 12.02
C GLN A 77 -11.71 -11.98 12.28
N HIS A 78 -11.15 -11.29 13.28
CA HIS A 78 -11.52 -9.94 13.67
C HIS A 78 -10.92 -8.91 12.70
N GLN A 79 -9.70 -9.11 12.21
CA GLN A 79 -9.08 -8.18 11.24
C GLN A 79 -9.98 -7.94 10.01
N LYS A 80 -10.65 -8.99 9.53
CA LYS A 80 -11.57 -8.93 8.38
C LYS A 80 -12.84 -8.11 8.65
N LEU A 81 -13.19 -7.88 9.92
CA LEU A 81 -14.34 -7.07 10.31
C LEU A 81 -14.02 -5.58 10.37
N TRP A 82 -12.73 -5.22 10.40
CA TRP A 82 -12.29 -3.83 10.43
C TRP A 82 -12.70 -3.13 9.15
N LEU A 83 -13.53 -2.09 9.27
CA LEU A 83 -14.03 -1.28 8.16
C LEU A 83 -14.76 -2.06 7.05
N ARG A 84 -15.19 -3.31 7.31
CA ARG A 84 -16.04 -4.07 6.38
C ARG A 84 -17.32 -3.25 6.13
N GLY A 85 -17.64 -2.98 4.87
CA GLY A 85 -18.83 -2.20 4.49
C GLY A 85 -18.69 -0.66 4.52
N PHE A 86 -17.53 -0.09 4.84
CA PHE A 86 -17.32 1.36 4.72
C PHE A 86 -17.31 1.81 3.25
N LYS A 87 -18.46 2.29 2.77
CA LYS A 87 -18.59 3.04 1.52
C LYS A 87 -18.22 4.50 1.77
N VAL A 88 -16.93 4.83 1.84
CA VAL A 88 -16.53 6.24 1.88
C VAL A 88 -16.63 6.80 0.46
N LYS A 89 -17.84 7.25 0.08
CA LYS A 89 -18.04 8.20 -1.02
C LYS A 89 -17.70 9.63 -0.54
N LYS A 90 -16.58 9.84 0.14
CA LYS A 90 -16.15 11.21 0.47
C LYS A 90 -15.42 11.77 -0.74
N ILE A 91 -15.86 12.93 -1.19
CA ILE A 91 -15.02 13.84 -1.96
C ILE A 91 -13.86 14.18 -1.03
N ILE A 92 -12.70 13.59 -1.30
CA ILE A 92 -11.48 13.85 -0.53
C ILE A 92 -10.91 15.15 -1.08
N LYS A 93 -10.78 16.17 -0.24
CA LYS A 93 -10.13 17.42 -0.61
C LYS A 93 -8.65 17.13 -0.81
N GLN A 94 -8.16 17.43 -2.01
CA GLN A 94 -6.74 17.27 -2.33
C GLN A 94 -5.95 18.42 -1.70
N TYR A 95 -4.73 18.11 -1.26
CA TYR A 95 -3.79 19.07 -0.70
C TYR A 95 -2.35 18.60 -0.95
N GLU A 96 -1.41 19.51 -0.72
CA GLU A 96 0.02 19.24 -0.79
C GLU A 96 0.64 19.69 0.52
N ASP A 97 1.15 18.73 1.28
CA ASP A 97 1.87 18.99 2.51
C ASP A 97 3.13 18.12 2.53
N ILE A 98 4.28 18.77 2.37
CA ILE A 98 5.57 18.10 2.34
C ILE A 98 6.04 17.71 3.75
N VAL A 99 5.62 18.43 4.79
CA VAL A 99 6.03 18.18 6.17
C VAL A 99 5.48 16.83 6.64
N GLU A 100 4.24 16.49 6.26
CA GLU A 100 3.69 15.15 6.53
C GLU A 100 4.49 14.03 5.85
N VAL A 101 4.97 14.29 4.63
CA VAL A 101 5.73 13.32 3.85
C VAL A 101 7.11 13.15 4.47
N ASP A 102 7.82 14.24 4.73
CA ASP A 102 9.16 14.23 5.31
C ASP A 102 9.15 13.60 6.71
N ALA A 103 8.14 13.89 7.54
CA ALA A 103 7.98 13.24 8.85
C ALA A 103 7.89 11.69 8.74
N ILE A 104 7.28 11.17 7.67
CA ILE A 104 7.25 9.73 7.41
C ILE A 104 8.63 9.27 6.92
N LEU A 105 9.23 9.96 5.96
CA LEU A 105 10.48 9.53 5.33
C LEU A 105 11.66 9.59 6.31
N ASP A 106 11.77 10.63 7.11
CA ASP A 106 12.86 10.85 8.07
C ASP A 106 12.92 9.72 9.11
N LYS A 107 11.76 9.26 9.58
CA LYS A 107 11.69 8.12 10.51
C LYS A 107 12.26 6.83 9.93
N TYR A 108 12.15 6.65 8.61
CA TYR A 108 12.53 5.43 7.91
C TYR A 108 13.71 5.63 6.95
N GLN A 109 14.45 6.74 7.08
CA GLN A 109 15.48 7.15 6.12
C GLN A 109 16.50 6.02 5.85
N ALA A 110 16.98 5.39 6.91
CA ALA A 110 17.93 4.28 6.83
C ALA A 110 17.35 3.00 6.20
N ASN A 111 16.03 2.90 6.04
CA ASN A 111 15.34 1.72 5.51
C ASN A 111 14.66 1.97 4.15
N LEU A 112 14.80 3.16 3.56
CA LEU A 112 14.21 3.44 2.24
C LEU A 112 14.81 2.55 1.14
N TYR A 113 16.05 2.07 1.32
CA TYR A 113 16.66 1.10 0.41
C TYR A 113 15.85 -0.20 0.26
N THR A 114 14.93 -0.50 1.19
CA THR A 114 14.08 -1.71 1.14
C THR A 114 13.09 -1.71 -0.03
N PHE A 115 12.92 -0.59 -0.74
CA PHE A 115 12.19 -0.55 -2.02
C PHE A 115 13.07 -0.98 -3.21
N LEU A 116 14.39 -0.91 -3.05
CA LEU A 116 15.39 -1.29 -4.05
C LEU A 116 15.95 -2.69 -3.84
N VAL A 117 16.04 -3.20 -2.62
CA VAL A 117 16.51 -4.57 -2.35
C VAL A 117 15.82 -5.10 -1.09
N GLN A 118 15.30 -6.33 -1.17
CA GLN A 118 14.70 -7.03 -0.02
C GLN A 118 15.31 -8.41 0.15
N THR A 119 16.23 -8.53 1.10
CA THR A 119 16.92 -9.79 1.41
C THR A 119 16.21 -10.57 2.53
N SER A 120 15.67 -9.86 3.53
CA SER A 120 15.09 -10.47 4.72
C SER A 120 13.56 -10.33 4.80
N LYS A 121 12.94 -11.08 5.74
CA LYS A 121 11.50 -10.95 6.03
C LYS A 121 11.20 -9.66 6.79
N GLU A 122 12.16 -9.17 7.55
CA GLU A 122 12.10 -7.93 8.33
C GLU A 122 12.07 -6.72 7.39
N GLU A 123 12.95 -6.70 6.39
CA GLU A 123 12.96 -5.65 5.36
C GLU A 123 11.65 -5.59 4.58
N LYS A 124 11.07 -6.76 4.24
CA LYS A 124 9.74 -6.83 3.60
C LYS A 124 8.66 -6.19 4.47
N LYS A 125 8.71 -6.41 5.79
CA LYS A 125 7.76 -5.79 6.73
C LYS A 125 7.98 -4.29 6.84
N ILE A 126 9.22 -3.82 6.85
CA ILE A 126 9.53 -2.38 6.90
C ILE A 126 9.06 -1.69 5.62
N CYS A 127 9.38 -2.23 4.45
CA CYS A 127 8.89 -1.73 3.16
C CYS A 127 7.36 -1.64 3.13
N ASP A 128 6.68 -2.69 3.60
CA ASP A 128 5.22 -2.71 3.68
C ASP A 128 4.67 -1.67 4.67
N GLN A 129 5.33 -1.46 5.82
CA GLN A 129 4.96 -0.41 6.76
C GLN A 129 5.08 0.99 6.16
N ILE A 130 6.23 1.30 5.53
CA ILE A 130 6.45 2.59 4.86
C ILE A 130 5.40 2.80 3.77
N SER A 131 5.13 1.76 2.97
CA SER A 131 4.10 1.78 1.93
C SER A 131 2.74 2.11 2.52
N ILE A 132 2.32 1.42 3.59
CA ILE A 132 1.03 1.67 4.26
C ILE A 132 0.96 3.11 4.76
N ARG A 133 2.03 3.66 5.37
CA ARG A 133 2.05 5.05 5.82
C ARG A 133 1.78 6.04 4.70
N LEU A 134 2.56 5.96 3.62
CA LEU A 134 2.39 6.83 2.47
C LEU A 134 1.01 6.66 1.82
N VAL A 135 0.52 5.42 1.71
CA VAL A 135 -0.81 5.12 1.16
C VAL A 135 -1.93 5.71 2.03
N ARG A 136 -1.83 5.63 3.35
CA ARG A 136 -2.83 6.23 4.25
C ARG A 136 -2.84 7.75 4.14
N THR A 137 -1.68 8.39 4.07
CA THR A 137 -1.58 9.85 3.87
C THR A 137 -2.12 10.26 2.50
N ALA A 138 -1.79 9.51 1.44
CA ALA A 138 -2.36 9.71 0.10
C ALA A 138 -3.90 9.57 0.10
N GLN A 139 -4.45 8.59 0.81
CA GLN A 139 -5.89 8.38 0.94
C GLN A 139 -6.62 9.51 1.67
N LYS A 140 -5.90 10.32 2.47
CA LYS A 140 -6.47 11.54 3.08
C LYS A 140 -6.55 12.72 2.11
N GLY A 141 -5.84 12.65 0.98
CA GLY A 141 -5.83 13.70 -0.05
C GLY A 141 -4.45 14.29 -0.35
N ASN A 142 -3.39 13.88 0.35
CA ASN A 142 -2.04 14.41 0.12
C ASN A 142 -1.48 13.92 -1.22
N LEU A 143 -1.34 14.83 -2.19
CA LEU A 143 -0.85 14.51 -3.54
C LEU A 143 0.64 14.19 -3.55
N LEU A 144 1.44 14.81 -2.66
CA LEU A 144 2.87 14.54 -2.55
C LEU A 144 3.13 13.14 -1.99
N ALA A 145 2.38 12.76 -0.95
CA ALA A 145 2.45 11.40 -0.40
C ALA A 145 2.07 10.35 -1.45
N LYS A 146 1.04 10.63 -2.27
CA LYS A 146 0.63 9.76 -3.37
C LYS A 146 1.75 9.59 -4.39
N LYS A 147 2.35 10.69 -4.84
CA LYS A 147 3.46 10.69 -5.81
C LYS A 147 4.65 9.88 -5.27
N LYS A 148 5.08 10.16 -4.04
CA LYS A 148 6.16 9.41 -3.38
C LYS A 148 5.86 7.92 -3.21
N ALA A 149 4.62 7.56 -2.83
CA ALA A 149 4.21 6.17 -2.77
C ALA A 149 4.37 5.49 -4.13
N ILE A 150 3.86 6.11 -5.20
CA ILE A 150 3.95 5.57 -6.55
C ILE A 150 5.42 5.39 -6.97
N ASP A 151 6.27 6.40 -6.76
CA ASP A 151 7.68 6.36 -7.14
C ASP A 151 8.43 5.20 -6.47
N PHE A 152 8.29 5.04 -5.15
CA PHE A 152 8.94 3.94 -4.44
C PHE A 152 8.36 2.57 -4.79
N ILE A 153 7.04 2.48 -4.94
CA ILE A 153 6.39 1.22 -5.29
C ILE A 153 6.79 0.79 -6.72
N LYS A 154 6.97 1.73 -7.66
CA LYS A 154 7.44 1.43 -9.02
C LYS A 154 8.80 0.73 -8.99
N GLN A 155 9.76 1.24 -8.22
CA GLN A 155 11.07 0.60 -8.05
C GLN A 155 10.93 -0.84 -7.55
N LEU A 156 10.05 -1.07 -6.58
CA LEU A 156 9.77 -2.41 -6.08
C LEU A 156 9.13 -3.33 -7.14
N VAL A 157 8.23 -2.79 -7.96
CA VAL A 157 7.59 -3.53 -9.05
C VAL A 157 8.60 -3.89 -10.14
N GLU A 158 9.51 -3.01 -10.50
CA GLU A 158 10.61 -3.30 -11.44
C GLU A 158 11.40 -4.54 -11.01
N GLN A 159 11.72 -4.64 -9.71
CA GLN A 159 12.36 -5.84 -9.18
C GLN A 159 11.53 -7.11 -9.37
N TRP A 160 10.21 -7.02 -9.21
CA TRP A 160 9.32 -8.16 -9.41
C TRP A 160 9.19 -8.54 -10.88
N ILE A 161 9.29 -7.58 -11.78
CA ILE A 161 9.33 -7.84 -13.23
C ILE A 161 10.60 -8.62 -13.57
N GLU A 162 11.74 -8.27 -12.98
CA GLU A 162 13.00 -8.97 -13.21
C GLU A 162 13.05 -10.35 -12.56
N SER A 163 12.64 -10.46 -11.30
CA SER A 163 12.88 -11.65 -10.46
C SER A 163 11.70 -12.59 -10.30
N ARG A 164 10.47 -12.19 -10.68
CA ARG A 164 9.22 -12.95 -10.41
C ARG A 164 8.34 -13.09 -11.64
N ASN A 165 7.12 -13.58 -11.41
CA ASN A 165 6.11 -13.87 -12.43
C ASN A 165 5.42 -12.61 -13.01
N LEU A 166 6.06 -11.43 -12.93
CA LEU A 166 5.52 -10.18 -13.49
C LEU A 166 6.23 -9.74 -14.78
N LYS A 167 7.06 -10.59 -15.40
CA LYS A 167 7.79 -10.29 -16.66
C LYS A 167 6.91 -9.67 -17.76
N HIS A 168 5.66 -10.11 -17.88
CA HIS A 168 4.69 -9.60 -18.84
C HIS A 168 4.36 -8.11 -18.70
N TRP A 169 4.67 -7.50 -17.55
CA TRP A 169 4.49 -6.07 -17.32
C TRP A 169 5.65 -5.22 -17.85
N ARG A 170 6.73 -5.83 -18.35
CA ARG A 170 7.86 -5.09 -18.93
C ARG A 170 7.39 -4.18 -20.07
N GLY A 171 7.72 -2.90 -19.94
CA GLY A 171 7.35 -1.85 -20.89
C GLY A 171 5.95 -1.25 -20.71
N TYR A 172 5.15 -1.74 -19.75
CA TYR A 172 3.82 -1.19 -19.44
C TYR A 172 3.83 -0.21 -18.26
N ASN A 173 4.81 0.68 -18.20
CA ASN A 173 5.07 1.58 -17.06
C ASN A 173 3.84 2.43 -16.67
N ASP A 174 3.15 3.00 -17.65
CA ASP A 174 1.95 3.81 -17.41
C ASP A 174 0.81 2.98 -16.79
N ARG A 175 0.62 1.74 -17.26
CA ARG A 175 -0.39 0.84 -16.70
C ARG A 175 -0.01 0.37 -15.30
N ILE A 176 1.27 0.20 -15.01
CA ILE A 176 1.75 -0.11 -13.65
C ILE A 176 1.38 1.04 -12.72
N GLU A 177 1.68 2.29 -13.11
CA GLU A 177 1.33 3.47 -12.33
C GLU A 177 -0.18 3.58 -12.07
N GLU A 178 -0.99 3.42 -13.11
CA GLU A 178 -2.46 3.42 -12.96
C GLU A 178 -2.95 2.35 -11.99
N ASN A 179 -2.37 1.14 -12.05
CA ASN A 179 -2.74 0.05 -11.15
C ASN A 179 -2.32 0.36 -9.71
N ILE A 180 -1.13 0.92 -9.51
CA ILE A 180 -0.69 1.37 -8.19
C ILE A 180 -1.67 2.42 -7.65
N ASP A 181 -2.00 3.47 -8.41
CA ASP A 181 -2.96 4.50 -7.98
C ASP A 181 -4.34 3.89 -7.63
N ARG A 182 -4.85 2.98 -8.46
CA ARG A 182 -6.11 2.26 -8.17
C ARG A 182 -6.01 1.47 -6.87
N CYS A 183 -4.91 0.76 -6.63
CA CYS A 183 -4.66 0.05 -5.38
C CYS A 183 -4.59 0.99 -4.19
N ILE A 184 -3.87 2.13 -4.29
CA ILE A 184 -3.84 3.17 -3.26
C ILE A 184 -5.27 3.59 -2.91
N ARG A 185 -6.12 3.88 -3.89
CA ARG A 185 -7.50 4.31 -3.62
C ARG A 185 -8.37 3.23 -2.99
N ARG A 186 -8.17 1.95 -3.36
CA ARG A 186 -9.01 0.81 -2.97
C ARG A 186 -8.54 0.06 -1.72
N TYR A 187 -7.33 0.30 -1.26
CA TYR A 187 -6.78 -0.37 -0.09
C TYR A 187 -7.56 0.01 1.19
N ARG A 188 -8.36 -0.93 1.71
CA ARG A 188 -9.19 -0.73 2.92
C ARG A 188 -8.82 -1.66 4.07
N TYR A 189 -8.11 -2.73 3.74
CA TYR A 189 -7.68 -3.72 4.71
C TYR A 189 -6.48 -3.20 5.51
N SER A 190 -6.25 -3.80 6.67
CA SER A 190 -5.16 -3.51 7.61
C SER A 190 -4.07 -4.60 7.57
N GLY A 191 -4.00 -5.36 6.48
CA GLY A 191 -2.89 -6.28 6.19
C GLY A 191 -1.98 -5.72 5.11
N SER A 192 -1.07 -6.53 4.56
CA SER A 192 -0.02 -5.99 3.70
C SER A 192 -0.54 -5.32 2.42
N PHE A 193 -0.15 -4.06 2.22
CA PHE A 193 -0.41 -3.32 0.98
C PHE A 193 0.41 -3.91 -0.18
N ILE A 194 1.67 -4.24 0.07
CA ILE A 194 2.59 -4.81 -0.93
C ILE A 194 2.07 -6.16 -1.45
N VAL A 195 1.57 -7.03 -0.56
CA VAL A 195 0.96 -8.31 -0.95
C VAL A 195 -0.32 -8.09 -1.75
N TYR A 196 -1.16 -7.15 -1.31
CA TYR A 196 -2.39 -6.79 -2.04
C TYR A 196 -2.08 -6.29 -3.47
N LEU A 197 -1.10 -5.40 -3.61
CA LEU A 197 -0.65 -4.90 -4.89
C LEU A 197 -0.09 -6.01 -5.78
N TYR A 198 0.83 -6.83 -5.25
CA TYR A 198 1.44 -7.94 -6.00
C TYR A 198 0.36 -8.86 -6.58
N ARG A 199 -0.62 -9.28 -5.77
CA ARG A 199 -1.73 -10.13 -6.24
C ARG A 199 -2.60 -9.44 -7.29
N THR A 200 -2.80 -8.14 -7.15
CA THR A 200 -3.56 -7.35 -8.14
C THR A 200 -2.83 -7.32 -9.48
N LEU A 201 -1.53 -7.04 -9.49
CA LEU A 201 -0.70 -7.02 -10.70
C LEU A 201 -0.56 -8.42 -11.32
N GLU A 202 -0.42 -9.46 -10.49
CA GLU A 202 -0.38 -10.86 -10.95
C GLU A 202 -1.66 -11.24 -11.68
N CYS A 203 -2.83 -10.87 -11.16
CA CYS A 203 -4.12 -11.13 -11.81
C CYS A 203 -4.32 -10.27 -13.06
N ALA A 204 -4.05 -8.96 -12.98
CA ALA A 204 -4.23 -8.04 -14.10
C ALA A 204 -3.25 -8.30 -15.26
N GLY A 205 -2.09 -8.90 -14.97
CA GLY A 205 -1.06 -9.23 -15.95
C GLY A 205 -1.28 -10.51 -16.75
N ARG A 206 -2.20 -11.40 -16.35
CA ARG A 206 -2.38 -12.72 -17.00
C ARG A 206 -2.74 -12.65 -18.48
N GLY A 207 -3.28 -11.53 -18.95
CA GLY A 207 -3.62 -11.30 -20.35
C GLY A 207 -2.61 -10.44 -21.12
N LEU A 208 -1.54 -9.98 -20.47
CA LEU A 208 -0.53 -9.14 -21.12
C LEU A 208 0.51 -10.02 -21.82
N ARG A 209 0.86 -9.65 -23.05
CA ARG A 209 2.07 -10.13 -23.72
C ARG A 209 3.18 -9.13 -23.44
N SER A 210 4.40 -9.58 -23.17
CA SER A 210 5.56 -8.67 -23.06
C SER A 210 5.65 -7.81 -24.33
N LEU A 211 5.98 -6.51 -24.20
CA LEU A 211 6.21 -5.65 -25.37
C LEU A 211 7.34 -6.16 -26.26
N GLU A 212 8.28 -6.94 -25.70
CA GLU A 212 9.32 -7.64 -26.46
C GLU A 212 8.73 -8.61 -27.49
N ALA A 213 7.55 -9.20 -27.25
CA ALA A 213 6.89 -10.04 -28.24
C ALA A 213 6.44 -9.27 -29.49
N PHE A 214 6.36 -7.94 -29.41
CA PHE A 214 6.07 -7.03 -30.51
C PHE A 214 7.34 -6.32 -31.01
N SER A 215 8.52 -6.67 -30.48
CA SER A 215 9.78 -6.13 -30.95
C SER A 215 10.02 -6.51 -32.41
N LEU A 216 10.43 -5.51 -33.21
CA LEU A 216 10.86 -5.69 -34.59
C LEU A 216 12.39 -5.73 -34.71
N ASP A 217 13.11 -5.56 -33.59
CA ASP A 217 14.57 -5.61 -33.56
C ASP A 217 15.11 -7.04 -33.51
N ASP A 218 14.22 -8.03 -33.32
CA ASP A 218 14.59 -9.44 -33.39
C ASP A 218 14.93 -9.83 -34.84
N TYR A 219 15.97 -10.65 -35.00
CA TYR A 219 16.31 -11.24 -36.29
C TYR A 219 15.27 -12.27 -36.69
N SER A 220 14.78 -12.17 -37.92
CA SER A 220 13.91 -13.18 -38.51
C SER A 220 14.72 -14.46 -38.74
N PRO A 221 14.27 -15.64 -38.25
CA PRO A 221 14.95 -16.91 -38.49
C PRO A 221 14.91 -17.34 -39.96
N ILE A 222 14.14 -16.64 -40.80
CA ILE A 222 13.97 -16.94 -42.23
C ILE A 222 14.91 -16.08 -43.08
N THR A 223 15.12 -14.82 -42.72
CA THR A 223 15.86 -13.86 -43.55
C THR A 223 17.19 -13.42 -42.95
N GLU A 224 17.50 -13.82 -41.70
CA GLU A 224 18.67 -13.39 -40.92
C GLU A 224 18.84 -11.85 -40.86
N ARG A 225 17.76 -11.11 -41.12
CA ARG A 225 17.63 -9.66 -41.06
C ARG A 225 16.70 -9.27 -39.93
N ARG A 226 16.83 -8.04 -39.42
CA ARG A 226 15.90 -7.54 -38.39
C ARG A 226 14.48 -7.52 -38.96
N ARG A 227 13.48 -7.85 -38.15
CA ARG A 227 12.07 -7.83 -38.60
C ARG A 227 11.63 -6.44 -39.09
N SER A 228 12.21 -5.38 -38.55
CA SER A 228 12.02 -4.00 -39.02
C SER A 228 12.47 -3.80 -40.48
N GLU A 229 13.53 -4.48 -40.92
CA GLU A 229 14.04 -4.44 -42.29
C GLU A 229 13.18 -5.25 -43.27
N ASN A 230 12.29 -6.09 -42.77
CA ASN A 230 11.34 -6.87 -43.57
C ASN A 230 9.95 -6.20 -43.66
N LEU A 231 9.79 -4.98 -43.12
CA LEU A 231 8.56 -4.22 -43.31
C LEU A 231 8.48 -3.70 -44.75
N VAL A 232 7.44 -4.10 -45.45
CA VAL A 232 7.12 -3.61 -46.79
C VAL A 232 5.84 -2.79 -46.69
N TYR A 233 5.90 -1.57 -47.21
CA TYR A 233 4.74 -0.71 -47.35
C TYR A 233 4.02 -1.06 -48.64
N ASP A 234 2.78 -1.51 -48.54
CA ASP A 234 1.94 -1.75 -49.69
C ASP A 234 1.30 -0.42 -50.12
N GLN A 235 1.69 0.06 -51.31
CA GLN A 235 1.22 1.34 -51.84
C GLN A 235 -0.26 1.30 -52.26
N ASP A 236 -0.83 0.12 -52.50
CA ASP A 236 -2.21 -0.02 -52.97
C ASP A 236 -3.22 -0.04 -51.81
N THR A 237 -2.82 -0.61 -50.67
CA THR A 237 -3.68 -0.75 -49.48
C THR A 237 -3.36 0.26 -48.37
N GLY A 238 -2.17 0.87 -48.40
CA GLY A 238 -1.67 1.78 -47.37
C GLY A 238 -1.28 1.07 -46.06
N GLU A 239 -1.27 -0.26 -46.05
CA GLU A 239 -0.91 -1.08 -44.89
C GLU A 239 0.57 -1.47 -44.90
N THR A 240 1.16 -1.63 -43.71
CA THR A 240 2.54 -2.10 -43.55
C THR A 240 2.54 -3.58 -43.22
N CYS A 241 3.14 -4.39 -44.09
CA CYS A 241 3.17 -5.85 -43.97
C CYS A 241 4.58 -6.37 -43.71
N LEU A 242 4.71 -7.46 -42.94
CA LEU A 242 5.99 -8.19 -42.82
C LEU A 242 6.16 -9.12 -44.01
N TYR A 243 7.23 -8.93 -44.77
CA TYR A 243 7.57 -9.81 -45.89
C TYR A 243 7.89 -11.21 -45.36
N SER A 244 7.04 -12.17 -45.68
CA SER A 244 7.33 -13.59 -45.49
C SER A 244 7.53 -14.21 -46.86
N LEU A 245 8.73 -14.76 -47.11
CA LEU A 245 8.95 -15.64 -48.25
C LEU A 245 8.03 -16.86 -48.06
N LYS A 246 6.93 -16.91 -48.80
CA LYS A 246 6.11 -18.13 -48.92
C LYS A 246 7.03 -19.24 -49.43
N ARG A 247 7.06 -20.36 -48.70
CA ARG A 247 7.60 -21.63 -49.21
C ARG A 247 6.80 -22.10 -50.42
#